data_AF-A0A218QBY6-F1
#
_entry.id   AF-A0A218QBY6-F1
#
_cell.length_a   1.000
_cell.length_b   1.000
_cell.length_c   1.000
_cell.angle_alpha   90.00
_cell.angle_beta   90.00
_cell.angle_gamma   90.00
#
_symmetry.space_group_name_H-M   'P 1'
#
loop_
_entity.id
_entity.type
_entity.pdbx_description
1 polymer ?
#
loop_
_entity_poly.entity_id
_entity_poly.type
_entity_poly.pdbx_seq_one_letter_code
_entity_poly.pdbx_strand_id
1 'polypeptide(L)' 'MLSRLTVRSVVVIILVIGALVLVIADHNFRPTFGDLAKVGVGGYLGQLLPEANKRSGDSVHTPGMNPRYPKIVANL' A
#
# COMPACT_ATOMS: atom_id res chain seq x y z
N MET A 1 23.08 -20.33 -13.85
CA MET A 1 21.91 -19.43 -13.68
C MET A 1 20.86 -19.94 -12.66
N LEU A 2 21.05 -21.07 -11.96
CA LEU A 2 20.06 -21.58 -10.98
C LEU A 2 20.20 -21.04 -9.54
N SER A 3 21.34 -20.49 -9.14
CA SER A 3 21.57 -20.04 -7.74
C SER A 3 20.80 -18.79 -7.30
N ARG A 4 19.95 -18.20 -8.16
CA ARG A 4 19.11 -17.04 -7.83
C ARG A 4 17.68 -17.42 -7.43
N LEU A 5 17.31 -18.69 -7.53
CA LEU A 5 16.03 -19.17 -7.03
C LEU A 5 16.08 -19.31 -5.52
N THR A 6 15.75 -18.24 -4.82
CA THR A 6 15.48 -18.30 -3.38
C THR A 6 14.26 -19.18 -3.13
N VAL A 7 14.26 -19.95 -2.04
CA VAL A 7 13.11 -20.80 -1.61
C VAL A 7 11.79 -20.05 -1.70
N ARG A 8 11.79 -18.76 -1.33
CA ARG A 8 10.63 -17.86 -1.46
C ARG A 8 10.07 -17.78 -2.88
N SER A 9 10.92 -17.66 -3.91
CA SER A 9 10.47 -17.64 -5.30
C SER A 9 9.85 -18.97 -5.73
N VAL A 10 10.45 -20.09 -5.30
CA VAL A 10 9.93 -21.43 -5.61
C VAL A 10 8.55 -21.63 -5.00
N VAL A 11 8.39 -21.26 -3.73
CA VAL A 11 7.09 -21.33 -3.03
C VAL A 11 6.04 -20.50 -3.75
N VAL A 12 6.37 -19.26 -4.14
CA VAL A 12 5.43 -18.39 -4.87
C VAL A 12 5.03 -18.99 -6.22
N ILE A 13 5.99 -19.53 -6.99
CA ILE A 13 5.72 -20.16 -8.28
C ILE A 13 4.77 -21.35 -8.14
N ILE A 14 5.03 -22.24 -7.16
CA ILE A 14 4.18 -23.40 -6.90
C ILE A 14 2.78 -22.95 -6.48
N LEU A 15 2.68 -21.91 -5.64
CA LEU A 15 1.39 -21.39 -5.18
C LEU A 15 0.56 -20.81 -6.33
N VAL A 16 1.19 -20.07 -7.24
CA VAL A 16 0.54 -19.49 -8.42
C VAL A 16 0.06 -20.58 -9.38
N ILE A 17 0.93 -21.53 -9.72
CA ILE A 17 0.60 -22.62 -10.65
C ILE A 17 -0.47 -23.52 -10.03
N GLY A 18 -0.32 -23.89 -8.77
CA GLY A 18 -1.28 -24.73 -8.05
C GLY A 18 -2.67 -24.10 -7.99
N ALA A 19 -2.76 -22.81 -7.68
CA ALA A 19 -4.02 -22.08 -7.66
C ALA A 19 -4.67 -21.97 -9.06
N LEU A 20 -3.86 -21.79 -10.11
CA LEU A 20 -4.33 -21.79 -11.50
C LEU A 20 -4.92 -23.15 -11.91
N VAL A 21 -4.24 -24.25 -11.58
CA VAL A 21 -4.71 -25.61 -11.86
C VAL A 21 -6.00 -25.90 -11.08
N LEU A 22 -6.07 -25.51 -9.80
CA LEU A 22 -7.25 -25.69 -8.96
C LEU A 22 -8.48 -24.98 -9.53
N VAL A 23 -8.31 -23.80 -10.13
CA VAL A 23 -9.41 -23.04 -10.72
C VAL A 23 -10.00 -23.68 -11.98
N ILE A 24 -9.16 -24.42 -12.71
CA ILE A 24 -9.57 -25.16 -13.91
C ILE A 24 -10.22 -26.48 -13.50
N ALA A 25 -9.67 -27.17 -12.49
CA ALA A 25 -10.13 -28.47 -12.04
C ALA A 25 -11.41 -28.41 -11.19
N ASP A 26 -11.57 -27.38 -10.36
CA ASP A 26 -12.74 -27.21 -9.50
C ASP A 26 -13.43 -25.87 -9.75
N HIS A 27 -14.65 -25.95 -10.29
CA HIS A 27 -15.50 -24.80 -10.55
C HIS A 27 -15.90 -24.06 -9.27
N ASN A 28 -15.95 -24.75 -8.11
CA ASN A 28 -16.28 -24.15 -6.82
C ASN A 28 -15.12 -23.34 -6.24
N PHE A 29 -13.91 -23.52 -6.76
CA PHE A 29 -12.71 -22.79 -6.31
C PHE A 29 -12.54 -21.43 -7.02
N ARG A 30 -13.25 -21.21 -8.13
CA ARG A 30 -13.23 -19.96 -8.90
C ARG A 30 -13.54 -18.69 -8.08
N PRO A 31 -14.57 -18.64 -7.21
CA PRO A 31 -14.83 -17.46 -6.39
C PRO A 31 -13.68 -17.19 -5.42
N THR A 32 -13.18 -18.22 -4.72
CA THR A 32 -12.06 -18.11 -3.78
C THR A 32 -10.78 -17.64 -4.46
N PHE A 33 -10.46 -18.18 -5.65
CA PHE A 33 -9.35 -17.70 -6.44
C PHE A 33 -9.53 -16.24 -6.87
N GLY A 34 -10.75 -15.86 -7.26
CA GLY A 34 -11.10 -14.48 -7.58
C GLY A 34 -10.84 -13.51 -6.41
N ASP A 35 -11.17 -13.91 -5.19
CA ASP A 35 -10.90 -13.12 -3.99
C ASP A 35 -9.40 -13.01 -3.71
N LEU A 36 -8.65 -14.11 -3.84
CA LEU A 36 -7.19 -14.09 -3.70
C LEU A 36 -6.53 -13.19 -4.75
N ALA A 37 -6.99 -13.26 -6.01
CA ALA A 37 -6.51 -12.41 -7.08
C ALA A 37 -6.82 -10.93 -6.83
N LYS A 38 -8.04 -10.61 -6.36
CA LYS A 38 -8.43 -9.25 -5.97
C LYS A 38 -7.55 -8.70 -4.85
N VAL A 39 -7.28 -9.49 -3.80
CA VAL A 39 -6.40 -9.06 -2.70
C VAL A 39 -4.98 -8.85 -3.20
N GLY A 40 -4.45 -9.75 -4.04
CA GLY A 40 -3.11 -9.61 -4.61
C GLY A 40 -2.96 -8.37 -5.50
N VAL A 41 -3.89 -8.16 -6.43
CA VAL A 41 -3.91 -6.99 -7.32
C VAL A 41 -4.16 -5.71 -6.54
N GLY A 42 -5.12 -5.70 -5.62
CA GLY A 42 -5.43 -4.54 -4.78
C GLY A 42 -4.28 -4.16 -3.86
N GLY A 43 -3.58 -5.13 -3.28
CA GLY A 43 -2.38 -4.89 -2.48
C GLY A 43 -1.23 -4.32 -3.31
N TYR A 44 -0.99 -4.85 -4.51
CA TYR A 44 0.02 -4.33 -5.43
C TYR A 44 -0.29 -2.90 -5.89
N LEU A 45 -1.52 -2.65 -6.32
CA LEU A 45 -1.97 -1.31 -6.70
C LEU A 45 -1.92 -0.34 -5.50
N GLY A 46 -2.26 -0.81 -4.30
CA GLY A 46 -2.15 -0.04 -3.06
C GLY A 46 -0.72 0.41 -2.73
N GLN A 47 0.28 -0.42 -3.06
CA GLN A 47 1.69 -0.06 -2.93
C GLN A 47 2.19 0.89 -4.03
N LEU A 48 1.57 0.84 -5.21
CA LEU A 48 1.88 1.74 -6.33
C LEU A 48 1.22 3.11 -6.21
N LEU A 49 0.08 3.18 -5.52
CA LEU A 49 -0.57 4.44 -5.18
C LEU A 49 0.42 5.26 -4.34
N PRO A 50 0.82 6.47 -4.79
CA PRO A 50 1.67 7.34 -4.00
C PRO A 50 1.02 7.57 -2.65
N GLU A 51 1.82 7.68 -1.60
CA GLU A 51 1.44 8.11 -0.24
C GLU A 51 0.97 9.59 -0.25
N ALA A 52 0.09 9.98 -1.18
CA ALA A 52 -0.45 11.32 -1.37
C ALA A 52 -1.28 11.80 -0.17
N ASN A 53 -1.45 10.96 0.86
CA ASN A 53 -2.22 11.30 2.06
C ASN A 53 -1.41 11.27 3.38
N LYS A 54 -0.08 11.11 3.36
CA LYS A 54 0.75 11.28 4.58
C LYS A 54 1.38 12.66 4.73
N ARG A 55 1.07 13.64 3.86
CA ARG A 55 1.69 14.97 3.87
C ARG A 55 0.74 16.18 3.85
N SER A 56 -0.56 16.00 4.07
CA SER A 56 -1.52 17.12 4.14
C SER A 56 -1.81 17.59 5.58
N GLY A 57 -0.89 17.35 6.52
CA GLY A 57 -1.05 17.77 7.93
C GLY A 57 0.06 18.67 8.48
N ASP A 58 1.13 18.95 7.74
CA ASP A 58 2.27 19.75 8.22
C ASP A 58 2.68 20.79 7.18
N SER A 59 1.92 21.90 7.10
CA SER A 59 2.41 23.17 6.54
C SER A 59 1.39 24.30 6.77
N VAL A 60 1.18 24.68 8.02
CA VAL A 60 0.97 26.11 8.31
C VAL A 60 2.34 26.69 8.66
N HIS A 61 3.02 27.11 7.59
CA HIS A 61 4.15 28.02 7.67
C HIS A 61 3.64 29.33 8.27
N THR A 62 3.87 29.54 9.57
CA THR A 62 3.73 30.87 10.17
C THR A 62 5.08 31.57 9.99
N PRO A 63 5.19 32.61 9.14
CA PRO A 63 6.43 33.34 8.98
C PRO A 63 6.76 34.03 10.30
N GLY A 64 8.04 33.98 10.69
CA GLY A 64 8.54 34.43 11.98
C GLY A 64 7.92 35.74 12.45
N MET A 65 7.14 35.65 13.52
CA MET A 65 6.63 36.81 14.23
C MET A 65 7.81 37.43 15.00
N ASN A 66 8.29 38.55 14.46
CA ASN A 66 9.26 39.44 15.09
C ASN A 66 8.75 39.84 16.51
N PRO A 67 9.53 39.65 17.59
CA PRO A 67 9.10 39.90 18.98
C PRO A 67 8.89 41.39 19.34
N ARG A 68 8.72 42.27 18.36
CA ARG A 68 8.69 43.73 18.55
C ARG A 68 7.30 44.35 18.76
N TYR A 69 6.29 43.55 19.09
CA TYR A 69 4.96 44.07 19.46
C TYR A 69 4.48 43.48 20.80
N PRO A 70 4.39 44.29 21.88
CA PRO A 70 3.83 43.84 23.14
C PRO A 70 2.30 43.68 23.04
N LYS A 71 1.77 42.63 23.67
CA LYS A 71 0.37 42.16 23.62
C LYS A 71 -0.65 43.07 24.35
N ILE A 72 -0.54 44.40 24.24
CA ILE A 72 -1.30 45.34 25.09
C ILE A 72 -2.70 45.66 24.51
N VAL A 73 -3.04 45.22 23.29
CA VAL A 73 -4.29 45.64 22.63
C VAL A 73 -5.40 44.58 22.56
N ALA A 74 -5.28 43.47 23.28
CA ALA A 74 -6.22 42.34 23.15
C ALA A 74 -7.21 42.14 24.32
N ASN A 75 -7.33 43.07 25.27
CA ASN A 75 -8.37 42.99 26.31
C ASN A 75 -8.93 44.38 26.66
N LEU A 76 -9.74 44.91 25.74
CA LEU A 76 -10.91 45.70 26.13
C LEU A 76 -12.07 44.72 26.33
#